data_AF-A0A6F9B1D2-F1
#
_entry.id   AF-A0A6F9B1D2-F1
#
_cell.length_a   1.000
_cell.length_b   1.000
_cell.length_c   1.000
_cell.angle_alpha   90.00
_cell.angle_beta   90.00
_cell.angle_gamma   90.00
#
_symmetry.space_group_name_H-M   'P 1'
#
loop_
_entity.id
_entity.type
_entity.pdbx_description
1 polymer ?
#
loop_
_entity_poly.entity_id
_entity_poly.type
_entity_poly.pdbx_seq_one_letter_code
_entity_poly.pdbx_strand_id
1 'polypeptide(L)' 'MEPQDLTKVVLLACGSFNPITNMHLRMFELARDFLEDTGQYIIVRGIISAVGDGYKKKGLIEACHRVDMARLATDTYD' A
#
# COMPACT_ATOMS: atom_id res chain seq x y z
N MET A 1 26.32 -15.40 17.61
CA MET A 1 25.75 -14.92 16.34
C MET A 1 24.97 -13.67 16.73
N GLU A 2 25.52 -12.49 16.47
CA GLU A 2 24.82 -11.22 16.76
C GLU A 2 23.46 -11.23 16.07
N PRO A 3 22.39 -10.70 16.68
CA PRO A 3 21.12 -10.52 15.98
C PRO A 3 21.42 -9.71 14.72
N GLN A 4 21.11 -10.27 13.54
CA GLN A 4 21.15 -9.47 12.33
C GLN A 4 20.04 -8.44 12.47
N ASP A 5 20.42 -7.17 12.64
CA ASP A 5 19.46 -6.07 12.67
C ASP A 5 18.72 -6.04 11.32
N LEU A 6 17.46 -6.48 11.34
CA LEU A 6 16.60 -6.48 10.16
C LEU A 6 16.41 -5.06 9.64
N THR A 7 16.52 -4.89 8.32
CA THR A 7 16.28 -3.59 7.68
C THR A 7 14.79 -3.27 7.72
N LYS A 8 14.42 -2.16 8.37
CA LYS A 8 13.03 -1.69 8.44
C LYS A 8 12.61 -1.06 7.12
N VAL A 9 11.49 -1.51 6.57
CA VAL A 9 10.99 -1.06 5.26
C VAL A 9 9.55 -0.58 5.35
N VAL A 10 9.24 0.48 4.60
CA VAL A 10 7.88 0.96 4.34
C VAL A 10 7.54 0.68 2.89
N LEU A 11 6.39 0.05 2.65
CA LEU A 11 5.86 -0.17 1.30
C LEU A 11 4.98 1.01 0.89
N LEU A 12 5.26 1.61 -0.26
CA LEU A 12 4.46 2.70 -0.83
C LEU A 12 3.92 2.30 -2.20
N ALA A 13 2.59 2.29 -2.35
CA ALA A 13 1.95 2.11 -3.64
C ALA A 13 1.28 3.41 -4.09
N CYS A 14 1.81 4.01 -5.16
CA CYS A 14 1.19 5.15 -5.83
C CYS A 14 0.29 4.65 -6.96
N GLY A 15 -0.95 5.14 -7.04
CA GLY A 15 -1.90 4.63 -8.02
C GLY A 15 -3.19 5.44 -8.14
N SER A 16 -3.99 5.10 -9.14
CA SER A 16 -5.30 5.72 -9.30
C SER A 16 -6.26 5.33 -8.17
N PHE A 17 -6.32 4.05 -7.81
CA PHE A 17 -7.27 3.50 -6.84
C PHE A 17 -8.71 3.97 -7.10
N ASN A 18 -9.23 3.68 -8.29
CA ASN A 18 -10.51 4.19 -8.82
C ASN A 18 -11.47 3.04 -9.20
N PRO A 19 -12.08 2.34 -8.22
CA PRO A 19 -11.81 2.40 -6.78
C PRO A 19 -10.62 1.51 -6.37
N ILE A 20 -10.28 1.52 -5.08
CA ILE A 20 -9.43 0.48 -4.49
C ILE A 20 -10.09 -0.90 -4.64
N THR A 21 -9.30 -1.97 -4.68
CA THR A 21 -9.78 -3.34 -4.88
C THR A 21 -9.01 -4.31 -3.99
N ASN A 22 -9.55 -5.51 -3.78
CA ASN A 22 -8.87 -6.56 -3.01
C ASN A 22 -7.51 -6.94 -3.59
N MET A 23 -7.31 -6.79 -4.91
CA MET A 23 -6.00 -7.06 -5.52
C MET A 23 -4.95 -6.01 -5.13
N HIS A 24 -5.34 -4.75 -4.94
CA HIS A 24 -4.43 -3.72 -4.44
C HIS A 24 -4.00 -4.01 -2.99
N LEU A 25 -4.92 -4.50 -2.16
CA LEU A 25 -4.60 -4.91 -0.78
C LEU A 25 -3.70 -6.15 -0.77
N ARG A 26 -4.07 -7.19 -1.54
CA ARG A 26 -3.30 -8.44 -1.64
C ARG A 26 -1.86 -8.20 -2.12
N MET A 27 -1.63 -7.17 -2.93
CA MET A 27 -0.28 -6.78 -3.37
C MET A 27 0.63 -6.41 -2.19
N PHE A 28 0.12 -5.74 -1.15
CA PHE A 28 0.92 -5.41 0.04
C PHE A 28 1.29 -6.66 0.82
N GLU A 29 0.33 -7.57 1.03
CA GLU A 29 0.58 -8.82 1.76
C GLU A 29 1.64 -9.67 1.05
N LEU A 30 1.51 -9.84 -0.27
CA LEU A 30 2.48 -10.61 -1.05
C LEU A 30 3.88 -9.97 -1.01
N ALA A 31 3.96 -8.63 -1.04
CA ALA A 31 5.22 -7.92 -0.95
C ALA A 31 5.85 -8.03 0.45
N ARG A 32 5.03 -7.97 1.51
CA ARG A 32 5.49 -8.17 2.90
C ARG A 32 6.03 -9.57 3.07
N ASP A 33 5.23 -10.57 2.76
CA ASP A 33 5.59 -11.98 2.93
C ASP A 33 6.90 -12.28 2.18
N PHE A 34 7.01 -11.83 0.92
CA PHE A 34 8.25 -12.02 0.13
C PHE A 34 9.48 -11.36 0.78
N LEU A 35 9.37 -10.14 1.29
CA LEU A 35 10.51 -9.42 1.86
C LEU A 35 10.93 -10.00 3.22
N GLU A 36 9.95 -10.36 4.06
CA GLU A 36 10.22 -10.96 5.37
C GLU A 36 10.78 -12.39 5.25
N ASP A 37 10.31 -13.16 4.26
CA ASP A 37 10.83 -14.51 3.95
C ASP A 37 12.32 -14.51 3.58
N THR A 38 12.87 -13.37 3.13
CA THR A 38 14.32 -13.26 2.88
C THR A 38 15.17 -13.27 4.16
N GLY A 39 14.56 -13.06 5.32
CA GLY A 39 15.25 -12.93 6.60
C GLY A 39 16.10 -11.66 6.74
N GLN A 40 15.99 -10.70 5.82
CA GLN A 40 16.78 -9.46 5.81
C GLN A 40 15.98 -8.21 6.16
N TYR A 41 14.65 -8.27 6.00
CA TYR A 41 13.78 -7.11 6.11
C TYR A 41 12.64 -7.35 7.11
N ILE A 42 12.13 -6.26 7.67
CA ILE A 42 10.88 -6.24 8.43
C ILE A 42 10.01 -5.09 7.91
N ILE A 43 8.77 -5.37 7.55
CA ILE A 43 7.85 -4.34 7.05
C ILE A 43 7.18 -3.67 8.23
N VAL A 44 7.34 -2.34 8.33
CA VAL A 44 6.79 -1.57 9.45
C VAL A 44 5.50 -0.83 9.09
N ARG A 45 5.22 -0.66 7.78
CA ARG A 45 4.02 0.05 7.29
C ARG A 45 3.79 -0.17 5.79
N GLY A 46 2.52 -0.24 5.39
CA GLY A 46 2.07 -0.03 4.02
C GLY A 46 1.39 1.34 3.86
N ILE A 47 1.62 2.01 2.74
CA ILE A 47 1.01 3.32 2.41
C ILE A 47 0.39 3.24 1.01
N ILE A 48 -0.91 3.53 0.94
CA ILE A 48 -1.65 3.72 -0.31
C ILE A 48 -1.69 5.22 -0.62
N SER A 49 -1.09 5.63 -1.75
CA SER A 49 -1.04 7.02 -2.18
C SER A 49 -1.84 7.22 -3.47
N ALA A 50 -3.08 7.69 -3.32
CA ALA A 50 -3.95 7.98 -4.44
C ALA A 50 -3.49 9.24 -5.18
N VAL A 51 -3.40 9.17 -6.51
CA VAL A 51 -3.03 10.32 -7.35
C VAL A 51 -4.00 11.48 -7.11
N GLY A 52 -3.49 12.72 -7.09
CA GLY A 52 -4.33 13.91 -7.02
C GLY A 52 -5.07 14.20 -8.33
N ASP A 53 -6.11 15.03 -8.27
CA ASP A 53 -6.97 15.34 -9.43
C ASP A 53 -6.23 16.13 -10.53
N GLY A 54 -5.08 16.73 -10.20
CA GLY A 54 -4.14 17.33 -11.16
C GLY A 54 -3.55 16.33 -12.17
N TYR A 55 -3.66 15.02 -11.93
CA TYR A 55 -3.22 13.98 -12.87
C TYR A 55 -4.06 13.93 -14.15
N LYS A 56 -5.30 14.46 -14.14
CA LYS A 56 -6.15 14.67 -15.34
C LYS A 56 -6.42 13.42 -16.19
N LYS A 57 -6.29 12.20 -15.65
CA LYS A 57 -6.67 10.97 -16.36
C LYS A 57 -8.19 10.90 -16.50
N LYS A 58 -8.67 10.72 -17.74
CA LYS A 58 -10.10 10.61 -18.05
C LYS A 58 -10.74 9.45 -17.28
N GLY A 59 -11.88 9.70 -16.64
CA GLY A 59 -12.65 8.70 -15.91
C GLY A 59 -12.21 8.46 -14.45
N LEU A 60 -11.27 9.24 -13.92
CA LEU A 60 -11.03 9.28 -12.48
C LEU A 60 -12.15 10.03 -11.77
N ILE A 61 -12.68 9.43 -10.71
CA ILE A 61 -13.49 10.16 -9.74
C ILE A 61 -12.58 11.05 -8.87
N GLU A 62 -13.20 12.01 -8.17
CA GLU A 62 -12.47 12.94 -7.30
C GLU A 62 -11.57 12.25 -6.27
N ALA A 63 -10.42 12.85 -5.99
CA ALA A 63 -9.43 12.28 -5.10
C ALA A 63 -9.98 12.03 -3.68
N CYS A 64 -10.87 12.89 -3.19
CA CYS A 64 -11.51 12.72 -1.88
C CYS A 64 -12.22 11.37 -1.77
N HIS A 65 -13.04 10.99 -2.75
CA HIS A 65 -13.74 9.71 -2.76
C HIS A 65 -12.79 8.52 -2.82
N ARG A 66 -11.70 8.62 -3.59
CA ARG A 66 -10.70 7.55 -3.70
C ARG A 66 -9.91 7.38 -2.41
N VAL A 67 -9.57 8.48 -1.75
CA VAL A 67 -8.92 8.48 -0.43
C VAL A 67 -9.84 7.88 0.63
N ASP A 68 -11.13 8.28 0.65
CA ASP A 68 -12.10 7.76 1.61
C ASP A 68 -12.35 6.26 1.41
N MET A 69 -12.50 5.80 0.17
CA MET A 69 -12.61 4.37 -0.12
C MET A 69 -11.35 3.61 0.27
N ALA A 70 -10.16 4.15 0.03
CA ALA A 70 -8.91 3.53 0.46
C ALA A 70 -8.79 3.45 1.98
N ARG A 71 -9.21 4.51 2.70
CA ARG A 71 -9.29 4.51 4.16
C ARG A 71 -10.24 3.42 4.66
N LEU A 72 -11.47 3.37 4.15
CA LEU A 72 -12.45 2.34 4.56
C LEU A 72 -11.97 0.93 4.24
N ALA A 73 -11.32 0.72 3.09
CA ALA A 73 -10.77 -0.57 2.70
C ALA A 73 -9.56 -1.02 3.54
N THR A 74 -8.89 -0.09 4.23
CA THR A 74 -7.74 -0.38 5.11
C THR A 74 -8.12 -0.38 6.60
N ASP A 75 -9.34 0.00 6.96
CA ASP A 75 -9.80 0.10 8.34
C ASP A 75 -9.91 -1.27 9.05
N THR A 76 -10.11 -2.34 8.27
CA THR A 76 -10.14 -3.73 8.76
C THR A 76 -8.87 -4.51 8.45
N TYR A 77 -7.81 -3.84 7.98
CA TYR A 77 -6.56 -4.45 7.61
C TYR A 77 -5.58 -4.32 8.78
N ASP A 78 -5.30 -5.45 9.44
CA ASP A 78 -4.34 -5.56 10.54
C ASP A 78 -2.88 -5.53 10.04
#